data_AF-W2GPW7-F1
#
_entry.id   AF-W2GPW7-F1
#
_cell.length_a   1.000
_cell.length_b   1.000
_cell.length_c   1.000
_cell.angle_alpha   90.00
_cell.angle_beta   90.00
_cell.angle_gamma   90.00
#
_symmetry.space_group_name_H-M   'P 1'
#
loop_
_entity.id
_entity.type
_entity.pdbx_description
1 polymer ?
#
loop_
_entity_poly.entity_id
_entity_poly.type
_entity_poly.pdbx_seq_one_letter_code
_entity_poly.pdbx_strand_id
1 'polypeptide(L)'
;IRLGDSTYKWWNLVGLNKLVPAKKDLTYEEITAVLKNIQSTEEFRVYKHFAADFDEHMINMFGSSYNRPEVFFDKNATPLEKMARAQIWAETNREDHHVKEFLGLLRPRGQELSKNELAKDPFYQHYLKVMKQKAGG
;
A
#
# COMPACT_ATOMS: atom_id res chain seq x y z
N ILE A 1 -12.75 -8.54 9.12
CA ILE A 1 -12.75 -7.25 8.39
C ILE A 1 -14.20 -6.91 8.09
N ARG A 2 -14.69 -5.74 8.54
CA ARG A 2 -16.09 -5.34 8.40
C ARG A 2 -16.26 -4.41 7.19
N LEU A 3 -17.45 -4.38 6.61
CA LEU A 3 -17.84 -3.38 5.61
C LEU A 3 -17.63 -1.97 6.18
N GLY A 4 -16.77 -1.18 5.53
CA GLY A 4 -16.38 0.17 5.94
C GLY A 4 -15.03 0.28 6.67
N ASP A 5 -14.35 -0.84 6.94
CA ASP A 5 -12.94 -0.82 7.39
C ASP A 5 -12.02 -0.42 6.22
N SER A 6 -10.98 0.34 6.52
CA SER A 6 -9.89 0.66 5.58
C SER A 6 -8.56 0.53 6.31
N THR A 7 -7.46 0.28 5.59
CA THR A 7 -6.13 0.27 6.21
C THR A 7 -5.79 1.62 6.83
N TYR A 8 -6.23 2.73 6.23
CA TYR A 8 -6.02 4.05 6.82
C TYR A 8 -6.76 4.24 8.17
N LYS A 9 -7.98 3.72 8.33
CA LYS A 9 -8.65 3.74 9.64
C LYS A 9 -7.86 2.95 10.67
N TRP A 10 -7.34 1.79 10.28
CA TRP A 10 -6.50 0.97 11.16
C TRP A 10 -5.16 1.62 11.49
N TRP A 11 -4.53 2.28 10.53
CA TRP A 11 -3.33 3.11 10.75
C TRP A 11 -3.55 4.12 11.87
N ASN A 12 -4.69 4.81 11.87
CA ASN A 12 -5.06 5.75 12.94
C ASN A 12 -5.38 5.03 14.25
N LEU A 13 -6.08 3.89 14.19
CA LEU A 13 -6.51 3.13 15.36
C LEU A 13 -5.32 2.61 16.16
N VAL A 14 -4.29 2.09 15.49
CA VAL A 14 -3.07 1.60 16.15
C VAL A 14 -2.14 2.73 16.57
N GLY A 15 -2.45 3.98 16.22
CA GLY A 15 -1.69 5.16 16.66
C GLY A 15 -0.50 5.54 15.79
N LEU A 16 -0.32 4.95 14.60
CA LEU A 16 0.78 5.32 13.69
C LEU A 16 0.72 6.79 13.27
N ASN A 17 -0.49 7.38 13.20
CA ASN A 17 -0.67 8.80 12.93
C ASN A 17 -0.04 9.73 13.98
N LYS A 18 0.24 9.23 15.19
CA LYS A 18 0.92 9.98 16.26
C LYS A 18 2.44 9.87 16.20
N LEU A 19 2.95 8.86 15.48
CA LEU A 19 4.39 8.58 15.34
C LEU A 19 5.00 9.23 14.09
N VAL A 20 4.17 9.82 13.24
CA VAL A 20 4.58 10.41 11.96
C VAL A 20 4.37 11.92 11.96
N PRO A 21 5.13 12.67 11.16
CA PRO A 21 4.95 14.11 11.08
C PRO A 21 3.53 14.48 10.65
N ALA A 22 2.97 15.54 11.25
CA ALA A 22 1.69 16.10 10.84
C ALA A 22 1.75 16.82 9.47
N LYS A 23 2.96 17.02 8.94
CA LYS A 23 3.22 17.61 7.62
C LYS A 23 2.61 16.72 6.53
N LYS A 24 1.78 17.31 5.67
CA LYS A 24 1.08 16.59 4.58
C LYS A 24 1.93 16.41 3.32
N ASP A 25 2.85 17.33 3.06
CA ASP A 25 3.66 17.38 1.84
C ASP A 25 5.09 16.93 2.10
N LEU A 26 5.25 15.64 2.43
CA LEU A 26 6.56 15.03 2.61
C LEU A 26 7.17 14.66 1.24
N THR A 27 8.47 14.91 1.05
CA THR A 27 9.20 14.40 -0.12
C THR A 27 9.34 12.88 -0.05
N TYR A 28 9.74 12.24 -1.15
CA TYR A 28 10.00 10.80 -1.17
C TYR A 28 11.07 10.40 -0.13
N GLU A 29 12.14 11.19 0.00
CA GLU A 29 13.21 10.97 0.97
C GLU A 29 12.68 11.09 2.40
N GLU A 30 11.88 12.12 2.68
CA GLU A 30 11.26 12.31 3.99
C GLU A 30 10.31 11.14 4.34
N ILE A 31 9.48 10.71 3.38
CA ILE A 31 8.56 9.57 3.55
C ILE A 31 9.35 8.30 3.87
N THR A 32 10.40 7.99 3.10
CA THR A 32 11.19 6.77 3.33
C THR A 32 11.94 6.80 4.66
N ALA A 33 12.44 7.96 5.09
CA ALA A 33 13.07 8.12 6.39
C ALA A 33 12.08 7.91 7.54
N VAL A 34 10.89 8.52 7.46
CA VAL A 34 9.83 8.32 8.46
C VAL A 34 9.40 6.85 8.50
N LEU A 35 9.20 6.22 7.33
CA LEU A 35 8.80 4.82 7.26
C LEU A 35 9.84 3.90 7.92
N LYS A 36 11.14 4.13 7.66
CA LYS A 36 12.23 3.37 8.30
C LYS A 36 12.20 3.49 9.83
N ASN A 37 11.85 4.67 10.36
CA ASN A 37 11.80 4.89 11.80
C ASN A 37 10.61 4.19 12.48
N ILE A 38 9.47 4.08 11.80
CA ILE A 38 8.27 3.43 12.36
C ILE A 38 8.24 1.92 12.11
N GLN A 39 8.98 1.41 11.12
CA GLN A 39 8.95 -0.01 10.73
C GLN A 39 9.27 -1.01 11.85
N SER A 40 10.06 -0.60 12.84
CA SER A 40 10.45 -1.44 13.98
C SER A 40 9.50 -1.31 15.18
N THR A 41 8.48 -0.45 15.12
CA THR A 41 7.56 -0.25 16.25
C THR A 41 6.47 -1.32 16.28
N GLU A 42 5.89 -1.52 17.47
CA GLU A 42 4.80 -2.48 17.66
C GLU A 42 3.55 -2.10 16.86
N GLU A 43 3.25 -0.81 16.79
CA GLU A 43 2.11 -0.28 16.03
C GLU A 43 2.23 -0.62 14.54
N PHE A 44 3.44 -0.51 13.98
CA PHE A 44 3.68 -0.87 12.59
C PHE A 44 3.58 -2.38 12.37
N ARG A 45 4.07 -3.19 13.31
CA ARG A 45 3.93 -4.65 13.25
C ARG A 45 2.46 -5.06 13.21
N VAL A 46 1.63 -4.53 14.10
CA VAL A 46 0.19 -4.81 14.15
C VAL A 46 -0.50 -4.32 12.87
N TYR A 47 -0.18 -3.11 12.41
CA TYR A 47 -0.70 -2.57 11.17
C TYR A 47 -0.35 -3.44 9.96
N LYS A 48 0.90 -3.89 9.86
CA LYS A 48 1.38 -4.72 8.75
C LYS A 48 0.60 -6.03 8.66
N HIS A 49 0.37 -6.70 9.78
CA HIS A 49 -0.45 -7.91 9.81
C HIS A 49 -1.88 -7.63 9.34
N PHE A 50 -2.51 -6.58 9.88
CA PHE A 50 -3.86 -6.20 9.45
C PHE A 50 -3.92 -5.86 7.96
N ALA A 51 -2.96 -5.10 7.42
CA ALA A 51 -2.95 -4.70 6.02
C ALA A 51 -2.80 -5.90 5.08
N ALA A 52 -1.97 -6.88 5.43
CA ALA A 52 -1.81 -8.11 4.66
C ALA A 52 -3.11 -8.93 4.61
N ASP A 53 -3.76 -9.11 5.77
CA ASP A 53 -5.04 -9.82 5.89
C ASP A 53 -6.17 -9.08 5.15
N PHE A 54 -6.15 -7.74 5.20
CA PHE A 54 -7.07 -6.90 4.45
C PHE A 54 -6.96 -7.12 2.96
N ASP A 55 -5.76 -7.12 2.42
CA ASP A 55 -5.57 -7.31 0.98
C ASP A 55 -5.96 -8.70 0.53
N GLU A 56 -5.67 -9.71 1.34
CA GLU A 56 -6.10 -11.08 1.08
C GLU A 56 -7.63 -11.20 1.08
N HIS A 57 -8.29 -10.56 2.04
CA HIS A 57 -9.75 -10.52 2.09
C HIS A 57 -10.35 -9.83 0.85
N MET A 58 -9.77 -8.70 0.42
CA MET A 58 -10.22 -7.98 -0.78
C MET A 58 -10.08 -8.83 -2.04
N ILE A 59 -8.95 -9.51 -2.22
CA ILE A 59 -8.72 -10.40 -3.37
C ILE A 59 -9.74 -11.53 -3.40
N ASN A 60 -9.96 -12.19 -2.27
CA ASN A 60 -10.90 -13.30 -2.17
C ASN A 60 -12.36 -12.86 -2.36
N MET A 61 -12.73 -11.70 -1.82
CA MET A 61 -14.10 -11.17 -1.94
C MET A 61 -14.44 -10.72 -3.36
N PHE A 62 -13.48 -10.18 -4.11
CA PHE A 62 -13.71 -9.59 -5.43
C PHE A 62 -13.14 -10.40 -6.60
N GLY A 63 -12.87 -11.69 -6.37
CA GLY A 63 -12.44 -12.63 -7.41
C GLY A 63 -13.45 -12.81 -8.56
N SER A 64 -14.69 -12.32 -8.41
CA SER A 64 -15.66 -12.17 -9.51
C SER A 64 -16.04 -10.69 -9.68
N SER A 65 -15.87 -10.18 -10.90
CA SER A 65 -15.80 -8.75 -11.24
C SER A 65 -17.05 -7.90 -10.93
N TYR A 66 -18.16 -8.48 -10.46
CA TYR A 66 -19.41 -7.75 -10.27
C TYR A 66 -19.42 -6.77 -9.10
N ASN A 67 -18.56 -6.95 -8.09
CA ASN A 67 -18.52 -6.09 -6.89
C ASN A 67 -17.15 -5.44 -6.64
N ARG A 68 -16.20 -5.56 -7.58
CA ARG A 68 -14.82 -5.09 -7.36
C ARG A 68 -14.79 -3.56 -7.20
N PRO A 69 -14.18 -3.03 -6.13
CA PRO A 69 -14.12 -1.60 -5.90
C PRO A 69 -13.22 -0.92 -6.94
N GLU A 70 -13.61 0.28 -7.37
CA GLU A 70 -12.79 1.12 -8.27
C GLU A 70 -11.63 1.81 -7.52
N VAL A 71 -11.78 1.98 -6.21
CA VAL A 71 -10.80 2.65 -5.35
C VAL A 71 -10.53 1.78 -4.12
N PHE A 72 -9.26 1.40 -3.93
CA PHE A 72 -8.83 0.52 -2.83
C PHE A 72 -8.30 1.28 -1.60
N PHE A 73 -7.95 2.55 -1.78
CA PHE A 73 -7.48 3.40 -0.70
C PHE A 73 -8.61 4.25 -0.12
N ASP A 74 -8.55 4.47 1.19
CA ASP A 74 -9.37 5.50 1.82
C ASP A 74 -9.07 6.86 1.19
N LYS A 75 -10.08 7.71 1.02
CA LYS A 75 -9.90 9.07 0.49
C LYS A 75 -8.93 9.92 1.31
N ASN A 76 -8.71 9.56 2.58
CA ASN A 76 -7.80 10.22 3.51
C ASN A 76 -6.42 9.54 3.61
N ALA A 77 -6.19 8.45 2.86
CA ALA A 77 -4.92 7.74 2.83
C ALA A 77 -3.77 8.68 2.47
N THR A 78 -2.75 8.75 3.34
CA THR A 78 -1.60 9.63 3.13
C THR A 78 -0.57 8.99 2.20
N PRO A 79 0.31 9.78 1.54
CA PRO A 79 1.43 9.23 0.79
C PRO A 79 2.32 8.29 1.63
N LEU A 80 2.46 8.56 2.93
CA LEU A 80 3.22 7.69 3.84
C LEU A 80 2.53 6.33 4.06
N GLU A 81 1.20 6.30 4.23
CA GLU A 81 0.46 5.04 4.36
C GLU A 81 0.51 4.22 3.05
N LYS A 82 0.38 4.89 1.89
CA LYS A 82 0.55 4.25 0.58
C LYS A 82 1.97 3.68 0.39
N MET A 83 2.99 4.40 0.83
CA MET A 83 4.37 3.91 0.78
C MET A 83 4.59 2.72 1.70
N ALA A 84 4.01 2.75 2.91
CA ALA A 84 4.02 1.62 3.82
C ALA A 84 3.33 0.39 3.22
N ARG A 85 2.18 0.58 2.57
CA ARG A 85 1.47 -0.49 1.83
C ARG A 85 2.34 -1.09 0.73
N ALA A 86 3.02 -0.25 -0.06
CA ALA A 86 3.94 -0.71 -1.09
C ALA A 86 5.11 -1.54 -0.54
N GLN A 87 5.69 -1.12 0.58
CA GLN A 87 6.71 -1.90 1.28
C GLN A 87 6.15 -3.26 1.73
N ILE A 88 4.99 -3.27 2.38
CA ILE A 88 4.36 -4.50 2.89
C ILE A 88 4.09 -5.48 1.75
N TRP A 89 3.54 -5.01 0.63
CA TRP A 89 3.31 -5.84 -0.56
C TRP A 89 4.57 -6.53 -1.06
N ALA A 90 5.70 -5.82 -1.11
CA ALA A 90 6.97 -6.41 -1.50
C ALA A 90 7.47 -7.43 -0.47
N GLU A 91 7.34 -7.12 0.83
CA GLU A 91 7.75 -8.02 1.90
C GLU A 91 6.92 -9.32 1.92
N THR A 92 5.63 -9.24 1.62
CA THR A 92 4.70 -10.37 1.57
C THR A 92 4.60 -11.04 0.19
N ASN A 93 5.44 -10.65 -0.78
CA ASN A 93 5.40 -11.16 -2.16
C ASN A 93 4.01 -11.04 -2.82
N ARG A 94 3.29 -9.94 -2.59
CA ARG A 94 2.01 -9.70 -3.24
C ARG A 94 2.22 -9.62 -4.76
N GLU A 95 1.39 -10.30 -5.52
CA GLU A 95 1.55 -10.33 -6.98
C GLU A 95 1.47 -8.94 -7.62
N ASP A 96 2.29 -8.74 -8.64
CA ASP A 96 2.42 -7.49 -9.39
C ASP A 96 1.07 -6.96 -9.90
N HIS A 97 0.21 -7.85 -10.38
CA HIS A 97 -1.10 -7.48 -10.91
C HIS A 97 -2.02 -6.88 -9.83
N HIS A 98 -1.99 -7.42 -8.61
CA HIS A 98 -2.76 -6.90 -7.47
C HIS A 98 -2.21 -5.55 -7.01
N VAL A 99 -0.89 -5.38 -6.98
CA VAL A 99 -0.27 -4.11 -6.61
C VAL A 99 -0.67 -3.01 -7.58
N LYS A 100 -0.58 -3.28 -8.89
CA LYS A 100 -1.03 -2.33 -9.93
C LYS A 100 -2.51 -1.99 -9.75
N GLU A 101 -3.34 -2.98 -9.48
CA GLU A 101 -4.76 -2.76 -9.24
C GLU A 101 -5.03 -1.88 -8.02
N PHE A 102 -4.43 -2.19 -6.87
CA PHE A 102 -4.66 -1.44 -5.64
C PHE A 102 -4.20 0.02 -5.76
N LEU A 103 -3.19 0.27 -6.58
CA LEU A 103 -2.71 1.62 -6.90
C LEU A 103 -3.54 2.32 -7.99
N GLY A 104 -4.53 1.65 -8.59
CA GLY A 104 -5.33 2.20 -9.69
C GLY A 104 -4.55 2.33 -11.00
N LEU A 105 -3.50 1.53 -11.18
CA LEU A 105 -2.61 1.53 -12.35
C LEU A 105 -3.07 0.54 -13.45
N LEU A 106 -4.32 0.10 -13.36
CA LEU A 106 -5.01 -0.66 -14.40
C LEU A 106 -6.09 0.21 -15.04
N ARG A 107 -6.14 0.21 -16.36
CA ARG A 107 -7.22 0.78 -17.17
C ARG A 107 -8.49 -0.08 -17.06
N PRO A 108 -9.66 0.45 -17.47
CA PRO A 108 -10.87 -0.35 -17.59
C PRO A 108 -10.62 -1.64 -18.38
N ARG A 109 -11.19 -2.76 -17.91
CA ARG A 109 -10.96 -4.14 -18.41
C ARG A 109 -9.58 -4.73 -18.06
N GLY A 110 -8.87 -4.16 -17.09
CA GLY A 110 -7.63 -4.74 -16.54
C GLY A 110 -6.41 -4.55 -17.44
N GLN A 111 -6.47 -3.65 -18.43
CA GLN A 111 -5.30 -3.34 -19.25
C GLN A 111 -4.30 -2.53 -18.45
N GLU A 112 -3.02 -2.91 -18.45
CA GLU A 112 -2.00 -2.14 -17.74
C GLU A 112 -1.79 -0.75 -18.37
N LEU A 113 -1.41 0.22 -17.53
CA LEU A 113 -0.82 1.46 -18.03
C LEU A 113 0.49 1.17 -18.79
N SER A 114 0.90 2.10 -19.66
CA SER A 114 2.18 1.96 -20.36
C SER A 114 3.35 1.92 -19.38
N LYS A 115 4.48 1.32 -19.78
CA LYS A 115 5.71 1.29 -18.96
C LYS A 115 6.13 2.68 -18.46
N ASN A 116 5.96 3.71 -19.29
CA ASN A 116 6.29 5.09 -18.95
C ASN A 116 5.32 5.70 -17.92
N GLU A 117 4.06 5.27 -17.90
CA GLU A 117 3.08 5.68 -16.89
C GLU A 117 3.33 4.96 -15.56
N LEU A 118 3.58 3.65 -15.59
CA LEU A 118 3.97 2.87 -14.41
C LEU A 118 5.26 3.39 -13.77
N ALA A 119 6.23 3.83 -14.59
CA ALA A 119 7.49 4.40 -14.12
C ALA A 119 7.32 5.70 -13.32
N LYS A 120 6.18 6.40 -13.47
CA LYS A 120 5.90 7.66 -12.78
C LYS A 120 5.23 7.47 -11.42
N ASP A 121 4.70 6.29 -11.12
CA ASP A 121 4.05 6.05 -9.83
C ASP A 121 5.10 5.74 -8.75
N PRO A 122 5.29 6.62 -7.75
CA PRO A 122 6.37 6.47 -6.77
C PRO A 122 6.17 5.26 -5.84
N PHE A 123 4.93 4.84 -5.60
CA PHE A 123 4.62 3.71 -4.72
C PHE A 123 4.90 2.39 -5.42
N TYR A 124 4.53 2.28 -6.70
CA TYR A 124 4.87 1.13 -7.53
C TYR A 124 6.38 0.99 -7.73
N GLN A 125 7.08 2.09 -7.98
CA GLN A 125 8.55 2.08 -8.07
C GLN A 125 9.20 1.63 -6.74
N HIS A 126 8.64 2.05 -5.61
CA HIS A 126 9.11 1.60 -4.31
C HIS A 126 8.92 0.09 -4.11
N TYR A 127 7.73 -0.44 -4.41
CA TYR A 127 7.44 -1.87 -4.38
C TYR A 127 8.46 -2.67 -5.22
N LEU A 128 8.69 -2.27 -6.47
CA LEU A 128 9.67 -2.93 -7.36
C LEU A 128 11.10 -2.88 -6.79
N LYS A 129 11.49 -1.75 -6.20
CA LYS A 129 12.81 -1.59 -5.58
C LYS A 129 13.00 -2.57 -4.43
N VAL A 130 12.03 -2.71 -3.54
CA VAL A 130 12.09 -3.61 -2.38
C VAL A 130 12.10 -5.07 -2.85
N MET A 131 11.27 -5.43 -3.84
CA MET A 131 11.28 -6.77 -4.45
C MET A 131 12.65 -7.13 -5.02
N LYS A 132 13.30 -6.19 -5.73
CA LYS A 132 14.64 -6.40 -6.28
C LYS A 132 15.70 -6.57 -5.20
N GLN A 133 15.64 -5.78 -4.13
CA GLN A 133 16.56 -5.89 -3.00
C GLN A 133 16.44 -7.25 -2.31
N LYS A 134 15.22 -7.76 -2.16
CA LYS A 134 14.93 -9.07 -1.57
C LYS A 134 15.39 -10.24 -2.44
N ALA A 135 15.30 -10.11 -3.77
CA ALA A 135 15.71 -11.18 -4.70
C ALA A 135 17.23 -11.27 -4.92
N GLY A 136 17.99 -10.23 -4.58
CA GLY A 136 19.45 -10.19 -4.72
C GLY A 136 20.21 -10.31 -3.41
N GLY A 137 19.53 -10.55 -2.29
CA GLY A 137 20.11 -10.71 -0.95
C GLY A 137 20.04 -12.14 -0.44
#